data_AF-F9PBQ9-F1
#
_entry.id   AF-F9PBQ9-F1
#
_cell.length_a   1.000
_cell.length_b   1.000
_cell.length_c   1.000
_cell.angle_alpha   90.00
_cell.angle_beta   90.00
_cell.angle_gamma   90.00
#
_symmetry.space_group_name_H-M   'P 1'
#
loop_
_entity.id
_entity.type
_entity.pdbx_description
1 polymer ?
#
loop_
_entity_poly.entity_id
_entity_poly.type
_entity_poly.pdbx_seq_one_letter_code
_entity_poly.pdbx_strand_id
1 'polypeptide(L)'
;MFCMMMSGLPAQPVPVTIQDTTVIIGESKASELLDQGFSFEDKSPESPITNPKNDHFYYGQLLEVKRDNQSYGFMSLTPTGKDTDQLKNCVITYYRTPKDSKQLEEISINHVKLANLKLQDFQTRKLIDIFEVNPADYNVSDKDTNFILTIQTADYDLWKRYRIESKFNSDGSIDSYGVRAQHSMWE
;
A
#
# COMPACT_ATOMS: atom_id res chain seq x y z
N MET A 1 7.97 -27.58 27.81
CA MET A 1 8.58 -26.24 27.71
C MET A 1 8.12 -25.66 26.38
N PHE A 2 7.04 -24.89 26.41
CA PHE A 2 6.47 -24.27 25.22
C PHE A 2 7.29 -23.00 24.98
N CYS A 3 8.22 -23.04 24.02
CA CYS A 3 8.82 -21.80 23.51
C CYS A 3 7.69 -21.04 22.80
N MET A 4 7.03 -20.14 23.52
CA MET A 4 6.39 -19.00 22.88
C MET A 4 7.52 -18.24 22.20
N MET A 5 7.73 -18.50 20.91
CA MET A 5 8.51 -17.58 20.09
C MET A 5 7.80 -16.25 20.26
N MET A 6 8.43 -15.34 21.01
CA MET A 6 7.95 -13.98 21.20
C MET A 6 7.63 -13.48 19.79
N SER A 7 6.35 -13.31 19.47
CA SER A 7 5.91 -12.74 18.20
C SER A 7 6.49 -11.33 18.17
N GLY A 8 7.63 -11.25 17.49
CA GLY A 8 8.60 -10.18 17.53
C GLY A 8 7.99 -8.82 17.29
N LEU A 9 8.75 -7.79 17.68
CA LEU A 9 8.41 -6.39 17.48
C LEU A 9 7.73 -6.16 16.12
N PRO A 10 6.64 -5.37 16.07
CA PRO A 10 5.95 -5.11 14.81
C PRO A 10 6.93 -4.56 13.78
N ALA A 11 6.82 -5.05 12.55
CA ALA A 11 7.55 -4.49 11.43
C ALA A 11 7.27 -2.99 11.30
N GLN A 12 8.29 -2.24 10.89
CA GLN A 12 8.10 -0.84 10.56
C GLN A 12 7.13 -0.72 9.39
N PRO A 13 6.20 0.27 9.43
CA PRO A 13 5.30 0.49 8.32
C PRO A 13 6.08 0.91 7.08
N VAL A 14 5.52 0.62 5.91
CA VAL A 14 6.11 1.01 4.62
C VAL A 14 5.49 2.34 4.18
N PRO A 15 6.19 3.49 4.31
CA PRO A 15 5.64 4.77 3.93
C PRO A 15 5.60 4.91 2.41
N VAL A 16 4.55 5.55 1.91
CA VAL A 16 4.45 6.01 0.53
C VAL A 16 4.49 7.53 0.56
N THR A 17 5.39 8.14 -0.20
CA THR A 17 5.35 9.60 -0.40
C THR A 17 4.81 9.90 -1.78
N ILE A 18 3.81 10.77 -1.83
CA ILE A 18 3.21 11.31 -3.05
C ILE A 18 3.45 12.82 -3.01
N GLN A 19 4.27 13.30 -3.95
CA GLN A 19 4.82 14.66 -3.92
C GLN A 19 5.58 14.94 -2.60
N ASP A 20 4.99 15.77 -1.75
CA ASP A 20 5.48 16.20 -0.44
C ASP A 20 4.70 15.58 0.72
N THR A 21 3.71 14.73 0.44
CA THR A 21 2.85 14.11 1.45
C THR A 21 3.23 12.65 1.68
N THR A 22 3.60 12.31 2.92
CA THR A 22 3.85 10.93 3.33
C THR A 22 2.58 10.28 3.89
N VAL A 23 2.23 9.14 3.32
CA VAL A 23 1.10 8.30 3.69
C VAL A 23 1.62 7.02 4.33
N ILE A 24 1.17 6.72 5.54
CA ILE A 24 1.50 5.47 6.22
C ILE A 24 0.36 4.47 5.97
N ILE A 25 0.60 3.50 5.09
CA ILE A 25 -0.43 2.52 4.71
C ILE A 25 -0.83 1.68 5.93
N GLY A 26 -2.13 1.59 6.19
CA GLY A 26 -2.71 0.95 7.37
C GLY A 26 -2.78 1.84 8.61
N GLU A 27 -2.46 3.13 8.50
CA GLU A 27 -2.48 4.10 9.62
C GLU A 27 -3.07 5.44 9.24
N SER A 28 -2.58 6.06 8.15
CA SER A 28 -3.07 7.36 7.69
C SER A 28 -4.55 7.30 7.34
N LYS A 29 -5.30 8.30 7.82
CA LYS A 29 -6.70 8.50 7.47
C LYS A 29 -6.84 9.30 6.19
N ALA A 30 -7.95 9.10 5.49
CA ALA A 30 -8.28 9.93 4.34
C ALA A 30 -8.42 11.42 4.68
N SER A 31 -8.83 11.78 5.91
CA SER A 31 -8.86 13.17 6.37
C SER A 31 -7.51 13.87 6.27
N GLU A 32 -6.42 13.16 6.57
CA GLU A 32 -5.07 13.73 6.51
C GLU A 32 -4.70 14.14 5.08
N LEU A 33 -5.10 13.33 4.09
CA LEU A 33 -4.87 13.65 2.68
C LEU A 33 -5.79 14.76 2.19
N LEU A 34 -7.06 14.77 2.62
CA LEU A 34 -8.00 15.85 2.32
C LEU A 34 -7.48 17.20 2.81
N ASP A 35 -6.91 17.25 4.02
CA ASP A 35 -6.31 18.47 4.60
C ASP A 35 -5.09 18.96 3.81
N GLN A 36 -4.40 18.06 3.08
CA GLN A 36 -3.28 18.37 2.19
C GLN A 36 -3.72 18.72 0.76
N GLY A 37 -5.04 18.80 0.50
CA GLY A 37 -5.61 19.18 -0.79
C GLY A 37 -5.79 18.04 -1.78
N PHE A 38 -5.65 16.78 -1.33
CA PHE A 38 -6.06 15.64 -2.15
C PHE A 38 -7.58 15.52 -2.21
N SER A 39 -8.08 14.86 -3.26
CA SER A 39 -9.47 14.46 -3.41
C SER A 39 -9.57 13.00 -3.82
N PHE A 40 -10.73 12.41 -3.58
CA PHE A 40 -11.04 11.02 -3.92
C PHE A 40 -12.23 11.00 -4.88
N GLU A 41 -12.11 10.19 -5.93
CA GLU A 41 -13.06 10.02 -7.05
C GLU A 41 -14.53 10.32 -6.71
N ASP A 42 -15.03 11.48 -7.14
CA ASP A 42 -16.41 11.94 -6.97
C ASP A 42 -17.01 11.78 -5.55
N LYS A 43 -16.16 11.75 -4.52
CA LYS A 43 -16.55 11.56 -3.11
C LYS A 43 -16.22 12.80 -2.29
N SER A 44 -17.18 13.22 -1.48
CA SER A 44 -16.96 14.20 -0.41
C SER A 44 -16.40 13.54 0.86
N PRO A 45 -15.83 14.31 1.80
CA PRO A 45 -15.37 13.79 3.09
C PRO A 45 -16.44 13.01 3.88
N GLU A 46 -17.72 13.37 3.69
CA GLU A 46 -18.89 12.79 4.35
C GLU A 46 -19.47 11.59 3.59
N SER A 47 -18.97 11.30 2.38
CA SER A 47 -19.50 10.22 1.56
C SER A 47 -19.34 8.87 2.25
N PRO A 48 -20.35 7.98 2.19
CA PRO A 48 -20.26 6.67 2.80
C PRO A 48 -19.30 5.77 2.00
N ILE A 49 -18.44 5.09 2.74
CA ILE A 49 -17.52 4.04 2.27
C ILE A 49 -17.88 2.76 3.00
N THR A 50 -18.14 1.70 2.24
CA THR A 50 -18.53 0.39 2.78
C THR A 50 -17.46 -0.64 2.44
N ASN A 51 -17.00 -1.39 3.45
CA ASN A 51 -16.17 -2.57 3.24
C ASN A 51 -17.07 -3.77 2.88
N PRO A 52 -16.98 -4.31 1.66
CA PRO A 52 -17.86 -5.40 1.26
C PRO A 52 -17.52 -6.73 1.96
N LYS A 53 -16.29 -6.89 2.50
CA LYS A 53 -15.80 -8.13 3.14
C LYS A 53 -15.85 -9.37 2.22
N ASN A 54 -15.70 -9.14 0.93
CA ASN A 54 -15.74 -10.20 -0.08
C ASN A 54 -14.37 -10.88 -0.29
N ASP A 55 -13.30 -10.28 0.24
CA ASP A 55 -11.91 -10.67 -0.04
C ASP A 55 -11.04 -10.43 1.21
N HIS A 56 -10.30 -11.47 1.63
CA HIS A 56 -9.39 -11.41 2.78
C HIS A 56 -8.15 -10.51 2.54
N PHE A 57 -7.91 -10.10 1.30
CA PHE A 57 -6.77 -9.27 0.90
C PHE A 57 -7.17 -7.84 0.54
N TYR A 58 -8.42 -7.60 0.14
CA TYR A 58 -8.89 -6.29 -0.33
C TYR A 58 -10.03 -5.76 0.54
N TYR A 59 -9.71 -4.75 1.34
CA TYR A 59 -10.65 -4.13 2.26
C TYR A 59 -11.15 -2.79 1.72
N GLY A 60 -12.43 -2.49 1.97
CA GLY A 60 -12.99 -1.17 1.66
C GLY A 60 -13.24 -0.92 0.17
N GLN A 61 -13.26 0.36 -0.21
CA GLN A 61 -13.51 0.79 -1.59
C GLN A 61 -12.24 1.35 -2.21
N LEU A 62 -11.92 0.91 -3.43
CA LEU A 62 -10.81 1.44 -4.22
C LEU A 62 -11.28 2.70 -4.95
N LEU A 63 -10.63 3.83 -4.66
CA LEU A 63 -10.95 5.13 -5.25
C LEU A 63 -9.71 5.75 -5.88
N GLU A 64 -9.88 6.43 -7.00
CA GLU A 64 -8.82 7.28 -7.57
C GLU A 64 -8.48 8.42 -6.60
N VAL A 65 -7.18 8.66 -6.38
CA VAL A 65 -6.69 9.77 -5.55
C VAL A 65 -6.08 10.84 -6.46
N LYS A 66 -6.50 12.10 -6.27
CA LYS A 66 -6.09 13.24 -7.10
C LYS A 66 -5.59 14.39 -6.26
N ARG A 67 -4.74 15.24 -6.84
CA ARG A 67 -4.39 16.57 -6.33
C ARG A 67 -4.14 17.47 -7.52
N ASP A 68 -4.59 18.73 -7.46
CA ASP A 68 -4.46 19.68 -8.58
C ASP A 68 -4.97 19.14 -9.94
N ASN A 69 -6.06 18.37 -9.89
CA ASN A 69 -6.66 17.69 -11.05
C ASN A 69 -5.76 16.63 -11.73
N GLN A 70 -4.65 16.25 -11.08
CA GLN A 70 -3.74 15.20 -11.49
C GLN A 70 -4.00 13.92 -10.70
N SER A 71 -4.04 12.78 -11.38
CA SER A 71 -4.18 11.47 -10.74
C SER A 71 -2.84 10.98 -10.18
N TYR A 72 -2.88 10.46 -8.96
CA TYR A 72 -1.74 9.83 -8.30
C TYR A 72 -1.96 8.34 -8.06
N GLY A 73 -2.90 7.74 -8.79
CA GLY A 73 -3.23 6.32 -8.70
C GLY A 73 -4.47 6.08 -7.87
N PHE A 74 -4.50 4.98 -7.13
CA PHE A 74 -5.69 4.50 -6.43
C PHE A 74 -5.39 4.13 -4.98
N MET A 75 -6.34 4.36 -4.10
CA MET A 75 -6.26 3.97 -2.69
C MET A 75 -7.48 3.16 -2.27
N SER A 76 -7.29 2.12 -1.48
CA SER A 76 -8.39 1.47 -0.79
C SER A 76 -8.66 2.20 0.53
N LEU A 77 -9.86 2.74 0.67
CA LEU A 77 -10.35 3.36 1.89
C LEU A 77 -11.20 2.37 2.67
N THR A 78 -10.80 2.10 3.91
CA THR A 78 -11.38 1.04 4.73
C THR A 78 -11.94 1.60 6.04
N PRO A 79 -13.25 1.46 6.30
CA PRO A 79 -13.85 1.66 7.61
C PRO A 79 -13.19 0.77 8.67
N THR A 80 -12.98 1.29 9.87
CA THR A 80 -12.35 0.53 10.96
C THR A 80 -13.36 0.29 12.09
N GLY A 81 -13.54 -0.98 12.48
CA GLY A 81 -14.45 -1.37 13.57
C GLY A 81 -15.95 -1.35 13.24
N LYS A 82 -16.31 -1.09 11.97
CA LYS A 82 -17.68 -1.11 11.44
C LYS A 82 -17.65 -1.30 9.93
N ASP A 83 -18.77 -1.71 9.34
CA ASP A 83 -18.81 -2.04 7.91
C ASP A 83 -18.88 -0.79 7.00
N THR A 84 -19.45 0.31 7.51
CA THR A 84 -19.56 1.58 6.77
C THR A 84 -19.12 2.75 7.62
N ASP A 85 -18.36 3.68 7.04
CA ASP A 85 -18.01 4.96 7.66
C ASP A 85 -18.01 6.08 6.63
N GLN A 86 -17.90 7.33 7.09
CA GLN A 86 -17.60 8.46 6.24
C GLN A 86 -16.17 8.36 5.70
N LEU A 87 -15.96 8.80 4.47
CA LEU A 87 -14.68 8.77 3.78
C LEU A 87 -13.54 9.30 4.65
N LYS A 88 -13.71 10.47 5.25
CA LYS A 88 -12.68 11.13 6.07
C LYS A 88 -12.21 10.30 7.27
N ASN A 89 -13.05 9.39 7.76
CA ASN A 89 -12.75 8.54 8.90
C ASN A 89 -12.06 7.22 8.49
N CYS A 90 -12.03 6.90 7.20
CA CYS A 90 -11.48 5.65 6.70
C CYS A 90 -9.94 5.65 6.71
N VAL A 91 -9.37 4.49 7.00
CA VAL A 91 -7.91 4.26 6.93
C VAL A 91 -7.56 3.85 5.50
N ILE A 92 -6.41 4.30 5.01
CA ILE A 92 -5.86 3.89 3.72
C ILE A 92 -5.15 2.54 3.92
N THR A 93 -5.71 1.44 3.40
CA THR A 93 -5.14 0.09 3.58
C THR A 93 -4.37 -0.43 2.37
N TYR A 94 -4.54 0.23 1.23
CA TYR A 94 -3.81 -0.07 0.01
C TYR A 94 -3.58 1.21 -0.79
N TYR A 95 -2.42 1.27 -1.43
CA TYR A 95 -2.11 2.25 -2.46
C TYR A 95 -1.57 1.53 -3.70
N ARG A 96 -2.00 1.97 -4.88
CA ARG A 96 -1.52 1.51 -6.17
C ARG A 96 -1.15 2.72 -7.02
N THR A 97 0.08 2.73 -7.54
CA THR A 97 0.58 3.82 -8.38
C THR A 97 -0.13 3.85 -9.73
N PRO A 98 -0.09 4.99 -10.43
CA PRO A 98 -0.36 4.99 -11.86
C PRO A 98 0.76 4.28 -12.62
N LYS A 99 0.52 4.05 -13.92
CA LYS A 99 1.49 3.48 -14.86
C LYS A 99 2.37 4.53 -15.55
N ASP A 100 1.99 5.81 -15.49
CA ASP A 100 2.70 6.89 -16.16
C ASP A 100 4.02 7.20 -15.45
N SER A 101 5.13 7.14 -16.20
CA SER A 101 6.47 7.29 -15.61
C SER A 101 6.74 8.70 -15.07
N LYS A 102 6.10 9.75 -15.61
CA LYS A 102 6.26 11.12 -15.10
C LYS A 102 5.59 11.26 -13.75
N GLN A 103 4.39 10.69 -13.59
CA GLN A 103 3.72 10.64 -12.29
C GLN A 103 4.55 9.89 -11.24
N LEU A 104 5.26 8.83 -11.65
CA LEU A 104 6.14 8.06 -10.76
C LEU A 104 7.37 8.85 -10.27
N GLU A 105 7.77 9.95 -10.91
CA GLU A 105 8.88 10.81 -10.43
C GLU A 105 8.51 11.48 -9.09
N GLU A 106 7.22 11.71 -8.87
CA GLU A 106 6.67 12.32 -7.65
C GLU A 106 6.35 11.29 -6.57
N ILE A 107 6.55 9.99 -6.83
CA ILE A 107 6.17 8.92 -5.91
C ILE A 107 7.40 8.14 -5.43
N SER A 108 7.43 7.82 -4.14
CA SER A 108 8.41 6.90 -3.56
C SER A 108 7.78 5.93 -2.57
N ILE A 109 8.32 4.71 -2.51
CA ILE A 109 7.99 3.71 -1.48
C ILE A 109 9.22 3.55 -0.60
N ASN A 110 9.06 3.76 0.71
CA ASN A 110 10.16 3.78 1.67
C ASN A 110 11.34 4.59 1.11
N HIS A 111 11.10 5.89 0.84
CA HIS A 111 12.02 6.87 0.22
C HIS A 111 12.62 6.52 -1.16
N VAL A 112 12.47 5.29 -1.66
CA VAL A 112 12.97 4.87 -2.97
C VAL A 112 12.07 5.39 -4.09
N LYS A 113 12.65 6.19 -4.99
CA LYS A 113 11.97 6.72 -6.18
C LYS A 113 11.68 5.62 -7.19
N LEU A 114 10.43 5.56 -7.66
CA LEU A 114 9.94 4.44 -8.47
C LEU A 114 10.23 4.58 -9.97
N ALA A 115 10.33 5.81 -10.48
CA ALA A 115 10.47 6.10 -11.91
C ALA A 115 11.71 5.46 -12.57
N ASN A 116 12.76 5.20 -11.79
CA ASN A 116 14.04 4.65 -12.29
C ASN A 116 14.14 3.13 -12.20
N LEU A 117 13.20 2.47 -11.50
CA LEU A 117 13.20 1.03 -11.33
C LEU A 117 12.71 0.35 -12.61
N LYS A 118 13.40 -0.72 -13.01
CA LYS A 118 13.09 -1.50 -14.22
C LYS A 118 12.90 -2.97 -13.87
N LEU A 119 12.22 -3.71 -14.74
CA LEU A 119 12.03 -5.16 -14.58
C LEU A 119 13.34 -5.90 -14.25
N GLN A 120 14.47 -5.51 -14.87
CA GLN A 120 15.77 -6.12 -14.61
C GLN A 120 16.23 -5.97 -13.15
N ASP A 121 15.90 -4.87 -12.46
CA ASP A 121 16.22 -4.71 -11.04
C ASP A 121 15.56 -5.82 -10.23
N PHE A 122 14.27 -6.07 -10.47
CA PHE A 122 13.49 -7.10 -9.78
C PHE A 122 13.92 -8.53 -10.11
N GLN A 123 14.47 -8.75 -11.31
CA GLN A 123 15.00 -10.05 -11.74
C GLN A 123 16.39 -10.35 -11.16
N THR A 124 17.14 -9.34 -10.71
CA THR A 124 18.56 -9.50 -10.34
C THR A 124 18.90 -9.13 -8.90
N ARG A 125 18.05 -8.34 -8.24
CA ARG A 125 18.27 -7.83 -6.87
C ARG A 125 17.18 -8.37 -5.93
N LYS A 126 17.49 -8.47 -4.63
CA LYS A 126 16.49 -8.83 -3.63
C LYS A 126 15.51 -7.67 -3.44
N LEU A 127 14.22 -7.96 -3.27
CA LEU A 127 13.19 -6.92 -3.07
C LEU A 127 13.46 -6.03 -1.85
N ILE A 128 14.00 -6.60 -0.77
CA ILE A 128 14.38 -5.83 0.42
C ILE A 128 15.48 -4.78 0.13
N ASP A 129 16.40 -5.08 -0.80
CA ASP A 129 17.48 -4.19 -1.22
C ASP A 129 16.99 -3.16 -2.26
N ILE A 130 15.91 -3.47 -2.99
CA ILE A 130 15.29 -2.52 -3.93
C ILE A 130 14.53 -1.44 -3.17
N PHE A 131 13.73 -1.84 -2.18
CA PHE A 131 12.91 -0.91 -1.39
C PHE A 131 13.60 -0.42 -0.11
N GLU A 132 14.86 -0.81 0.10
CA GLU A 132 15.67 -0.40 1.26
C GLU A 132 14.98 -0.64 2.62
N VAL A 133 14.29 -1.77 2.74
CA VAL A 133 13.60 -2.20 3.98
C VAL A 133 14.42 -3.27 4.70
N ASN A 134 14.39 -3.28 6.04
CA ASN A 134 15.10 -4.25 6.86
C ASN A 134 14.15 -4.96 7.86
N PRO A 135 13.20 -5.78 7.37
CA PRO A 135 12.24 -6.47 8.23
C PRO A 135 12.89 -7.62 9.01
N ALA A 136 12.35 -7.92 10.20
CA ALA A 136 12.80 -9.07 10.99
C ALA A 136 12.50 -10.41 10.28
N ASP A 137 11.37 -10.49 9.60
CA ASP A 137 10.93 -11.62 8.79
C ASP A 137 10.20 -11.16 7.53
N TYR A 138 10.43 -11.88 6.42
CA TYR A 138 9.78 -11.60 5.14
C TYR A 138 9.72 -12.83 4.24
N ASN A 139 8.78 -12.81 3.30
CA ASN A 139 8.66 -13.78 2.22
C ASN A 139 8.60 -13.06 0.86
N VAL A 140 9.06 -13.70 -0.19
CA VAL A 140 9.01 -13.19 -1.56
C VAL A 140 8.22 -14.15 -2.44
N SER A 141 7.34 -13.60 -3.27
CA SER A 141 6.71 -14.32 -4.38
C SER A 141 7.04 -13.61 -5.67
N ASP A 142 7.73 -14.29 -6.57
CA ASP A 142 8.17 -13.83 -7.89
C ASP A 142 7.61 -14.77 -8.97
N LYS A 143 6.47 -14.40 -9.54
CA LYS A 143 5.83 -15.16 -10.63
C LYS A 143 5.76 -14.32 -11.88
N ASP A 144 6.50 -14.75 -12.90
CA ASP A 144 6.62 -14.08 -14.19
C ASP A 144 7.12 -12.63 -14.05
N THR A 145 6.23 -11.67 -14.27
CA THR A 145 6.48 -10.23 -14.17
C THR A 145 5.83 -9.61 -12.93
N ASN A 146 5.42 -10.44 -11.96
CA ASN A 146 4.82 -10.01 -10.69
C ASN A 146 5.73 -10.36 -9.51
N PHE A 147 6.15 -9.33 -8.77
CA PHE A 147 7.03 -9.44 -7.61
C PHE A 147 6.32 -8.91 -6.37
N ILE A 148 6.31 -9.71 -5.31
CA ILE A 148 5.62 -9.37 -4.07
C ILE A 148 6.55 -9.64 -2.90
N LEU A 149 6.90 -8.59 -2.17
CA LEU A 149 7.58 -8.68 -0.88
C LEU A 149 6.52 -8.64 0.23
N THR A 150 6.46 -9.67 1.06
CA THR A 150 5.57 -9.74 2.23
C THR A 150 6.41 -9.63 3.50
N ILE A 151 6.13 -8.64 4.33
CA ILE A 151 6.82 -8.33 5.60
C ILE A 151 5.89 -8.68 6.76
N GLN A 152 6.43 -9.23 7.85
CA GLN A 152 5.65 -9.75 8.99
C GLN A 152 4.80 -10.96 8.56
N THR A 153 5.47 -12.10 8.41
CA THR A 153 4.91 -13.36 7.89
C THR A 153 4.21 -14.21 8.95
N ALA A 154 4.38 -13.89 10.23
CA ALA A 154 3.53 -14.42 11.30
C ALA A 154 2.04 -14.02 11.10
N ASP A 155 1.13 -14.69 11.83
CA ASP A 155 -0.30 -14.39 11.74
C ASP A 155 -0.57 -12.90 12.03
N TYR A 156 -1.28 -12.25 11.12
CA TYR A 156 -1.52 -10.80 11.12
C TYR A 156 -2.66 -10.38 12.05
N ASP A 157 -3.00 -11.25 13.01
CA ASP A 157 -3.94 -10.98 14.08
C ASP A 157 -3.36 -10.04 15.14
N LEU A 158 -2.05 -10.15 15.40
CA LEU A 158 -1.37 -9.37 16.42
C LEU A 158 -0.74 -8.09 15.85
N TRP A 159 -0.13 -8.20 14.66
CA TRP A 159 0.58 -7.11 14.00
C TRP A 159 0.17 -7.00 12.54
N LYS A 160 0.21 -5.79 12.00
CA LYS A 160 -0.05 -5.56 10.57
C LYS A 160 1.01 -6.28 9.74
N ARG A 161 0.56 -6.98 8.70
CA ARG A 161 1.41 -7.49 7.62
C ARG A 161 1.45 -6.47 6.50
N TYR A 162 2.64 -6.24 5.94
CA TYR A 162 2.80 -5.32 4.82
C TYR A 162 3.18 -6.07 3.55
N ARG A 163 2.65 -5.63 2.41
CA ARG A 163 3.04 -6.15 1.09
C ARG A 163 3.45 -5.02 0.18
N ILE A 164 4.61 -5.15 -0.46
CA ILE A 164 5.04 -4.29 -1.56
C ILE A 164 4.90 -5.10 -2.85
N GLU A 165 4.10 -4.61 -3.77
CA GLU A 165 3.73 -5.25 -5.04
C GLU A 165 4.40 -4.49 -6.18
N SER A 166 4.98 -5.21 -7.14
CA SER A 166 5.57 -4.63 -8.35
C SER A 166 5.19 -5.50 -9.53
N LYS A 167 4.44 -4.92 -10.46
CA LYS A 167 3.86 -5.64 -11.60
C LYS A 167 4.31 -4.99 -12.90
N PHE A 168 4.89 -5.79 -13.78
CA PHE A 168 5.33 -5.39 -15.11
C PHE A 168 4.52 -6.09 -16.19
N ASN A 169 4.40 -5.45 -17.34
CA ASN A 169 3.88 -6.06 -18.56
C ASN A 169 4.96 -6.95 -19.20
N SER A 170 4.55 -7.80 -20.15
CA SER A 170 5.47 -8.70 -20.85
C SER A 170 6.56 -8.00 -21.66
N ASP A 171 6.34 -6.73 -22.02
CA ASP A 171 7.33 -5.87 -22.69
C ASP A 171 8.32 -5.20 -21.73
N GLY A 172 8.18 -5.45 -20.42
CA GLY A 172 9.00 -4.87 -19.36
C GLY A 172 8.57 -3.48 -18.89
N SER A 173 7.50 -2.89 -19.46
CA SER A 173 6.93 -1.64 -18.96
C SER A 173 6.23 -1.85 -17.61
N ILE A 174 6.23 -0.82 -16.77
CA ILE A 174 5.55 -0.87 -15.47
C ILE A 174 4.02 -0.88 -15.67
N ASP A 175 3.33 -1.81 -15.02
CA ASP A 175 1.87 -1.80 -14.89
C ASP A 175 1.49 -1.02 -13.62
N SER A 176 2.05 -1.43 -12.47
CA SER A 176 1.89 -0.70 -11.21
C SER A 176 2.87 -1.14 -10.14
N TYR A 177 3.15 -0.23 -9.21
CA TYR A 177 3.62 -0.56 -7.87
C TYR A 177 2.46 -0.46 -6.89
N GLY A 178 2.53 -1.18 -5.78
CA GLY A 178 1.53 -1.09 -4.72
C GLY A 178 2.09 -1.36 -3.34
N VAL A 179 1.46 -0.77 -2.33
CA VAL A 179 1.75 -1.03 -0.92
C VAL A 179 0.45 -1.33 -0.20
N ARG A 180 0.41 -2.44 0.54
CA ARG A 180 -0.78 -2.92 1.26
C ARG A 180 -0.44 -3.16 2.73
N ALA A 181 -1.38 -2.84 3.60
CA ALA A 181 -1.43 -3.30 4.98
C ALA A 181 -2.56 -4.31 5.16
N GLN A 182 -2.29 -5.37 5.92
CA GLN A 182 -3.25 -6.42 6.25
C GLN A 182 -3.34 -6.62 7.75
N HIS A 183 -4.57 -6.76 8.26
CA HIS A 183 -4.86 -7.02 9.66
C HIS A 183 -6.28 -7.55 9.78
N SER A 184 -6.52 -8.50 10.69
CA SER A 184 -7.84 -9.10 10.90
C SER A 184 -8.92 -8.13 11.39
N MET A 185 -8.56 -6.91 11.80
CA MET A 185 -9.51 -5.87 12.19
C MET A 185 -10.29 -5.29 10.98
N TRP A 186 -9.83 -5.55 9.76
CA TRP A 186 -10.44 -5.10 8.51
C TRP A 186 -11.15 -6.21 7.74
N GLU A 187 -11.13 -7.45 8.26
CA GLU A 187 -11.91 -8.58 7.76
C GLU A 187 -13.37 -8.58 8.26
#